data_AF-A0A961MLP9-F1
#
_entry.id   AF-A0A961MLP9-F1
#
_cell.length_a   1.000
_cell.length_b   1.000
_cell.length_c   1.000
_cell.angle_alpha   90.00
_cell.angle_beta   90.00
_cell.angle_gamma   90.00
#
_symmetry.space_group_name_H-M   'P 1'
#
loop_
_entity.id
_entity.type
_entity.pdbx_description
1 polymer ?
#
loop_
_entity_poly.entity_id
_entity_poly.type
_entity_poly.pdbx_seq_one_letter_code
_entity_poly.pdbx_strand_id
1 'polypeptide(L)'
;EARIRECAILAGCLNNPGLAATFEERLERMPFSCADLAEIRDALLSAVAGAPDGTRLRDDVAERIGRDPMPDLLAPGQVRANRHLGPGADPDLAARAIEEELTRHAAVAGWRAELIDAARELNAETAESVGWRLRDAAEAAHQAASRPISESAEVDAEAEEMLSAGLQDLLDRQIWKKPRKT
;
A
#
# COMPACT_ATOMS: atom_id res chain seq x y z
N GLU A 1 15.77 4.53 0.16
CA GLU A 1 15.13 5.49 -0.76
C GLU A 1 14.15 6.44 -0.08
N ALA A 2 13.07 5.96 0.54
CA ALA A 2 12.06 6.81 1.19
C ALA A 2 12.69 7.83 2.16
N ARG A 3 13.58 7.36 3.05
CA ARG A 3 14.34 8.24 3.95
C ARG A 3 15.06 9.39 3.25
N ILE A 4 15.72 9.14 2.12
CA ILE A 4 16.47 10.18 1.40
C ILE A 4 15.51 11.27 0.91
N ARG A 5 14.36 10.87 0.37
CA ARG A 5 13.34 11.81 -0.12
C ARG A 5 12.67 12.57 1.02
N GLU A 6 12.26 11.88 2.07
CA GLU A 6 11.68 12.49 3.27
C GLU A 6 12.65 13.49 3.90
N CYS A 7 13.94 13.15 4.01
CA CYS A 7 14.98 14.08 4.46
C CYS A 7 15.14 15.27 3.51
N ALA A 8 15.14 15.05 2.19
CA ALA A 8 15.26 16.12 1.18
C ALA A 8 14.10 17.13 1.29
N ILE A 9 12.87 16.63 1.41
CA ILE A 9 11.66 17.44 1.54
C ILE A 9 11.73 18.28 2.81
N LEU A 10 11.99 17.65 3.97
CA LEU A 10 12.07 18.35 5.25
C LEU A 10 13.23 19.36 5.30
N ALA A 11 14.41 19.00 4.80
CA ALA A 11 15.55 19.90 4.74
C ALA A 11 15.27 21.11 3.84
N GLY A 12 14.63 20.89 2.69
CA GLY A 12 14.22 21.95 1.77
C GLY A 12 13.25 22.93 2.43
N CYS A 13 12.20 22.42 3.08
CA CYS A 13 11.22 23.24 3.81
C CYS A 13 11.84 24.02 4.97
N LEU A 14 12.71 23.37 5.77
CA LEU A 14 13.38 24.03 6.90
C LEU A 14 14.41 25.07 6.45
N ASN A 15 15.06 24.89 5.30
CA ASN A 15 15.96 25.91 4.73
C ASN A 15 15.20 27.06 4.06
N ASN A 16 13.95 26.84 3.64
CA ASN A 16 13.15 27.79 2.87
C ASN A 16 11.74 27.91 3.47
N PRO A 17 11.57 28.62 4.61
CA PRO A 17 10.31 28.62 5.37
C PRO A 17 9.08 29.08 4.59
N GLY A 18 9.22 30.04 3.66
CA GLY A 18 8.10 30.47 2.80
C GLY A 18 7.55 29.34 1.89
N LEU A 19 8.39 28.36 1.54
CA LEU A 19 7.96 27.18 0.79
C LEU A 19 7.30 26.14 1.70
N ALA A 20 7.65 26.09 2.99
CA ALA A 20 7.01 25.17 3.94
C ALA A 20 5.50 25.45 4.04
N ALA A 21 5.11 26.72 4.12
CA ALA A 21 3.70 27.14 4.06
C ALA A 21 3.03 26.80 2.72
N THR A 22 3.75 26.94 1.60
CA THR A 22 3.22 26.61 0.27
C THR A 22 2.89 25.12 0.14
N PHE A 23 3.69 24.25 0.77
CA PHE A 23 3.54 22.80 0.68
C PHE A 23 2.84 22.16 1.88
N GLU A 24 2.28 22.95 2.80
CA GLU A 24 1.70 22.48 4.07
C GLU A 24 0.69 21.34 3.88
N GLU A 25 -0.35 21.55 3.05
CA GLU A 25 -1.40 20.54 2.79
C GLU A 25 -0.81 19.24 2.24
N ARG A 26 0.20 19.34 1.37
CA ARG A 26 0.84 18.15 0.78
C ARG A 26 1.70 17.42 1.79
N LEU A 27 2.43 18.14 2.64
CA LEU A 27 3.20 17.55 3.72
C LEU A 27 2.31 16.81 4.71
N GLU A 28 1.15 17.38 5.06
CA GLU A 28 0.17 16.77 5.96
C GLU A 28 -0.38 15.45 5.41
N ARG A 29 -0.76 15.42 4.13
CA ARG A 29 -1.35 14.24 3.49
C ARG A 29 -0.33 13.17 3.12
N MET A 30 0.94 13.53 3.01
CA MET A 30 1.98 12.63 2.52
C MET A 30 2.34 11.56 3.57
N PRO A 31 2.31 10.26 3.22
CA PRO A 31 2.71 9.20 4.15
C PRO A 31 4.23 9.18 4.31
N PHE A 32 4.69 9.36 5.55
CA PHE A 32 6.10 9.15 5.91
C PHE A 32 6.32 7.69 6.30
N SER A 33 7.32 7.06 5.69
CA SER A 33 7.73 5.68 6.00
C SER A 33 8.65 5.64 7.22
N CYS A 34 9.30 6.75 7.57
CA CYS A 34 10.27 6.84 8.65
C CYS A 34 9.66 7.58 9.85
N ALA A 35 9.46 6.90 10.97
CA ALA A 35 8.77 7.45 12.13
C ALA A 35 9.46 8.69 12.74
N ASP A 36 10.79 8.68 12.77
CA ASP A 36 11.63 9.81 13.19
C ASP A 36 11.46 11.04 12.29
N LEU A 37 11.29 10.83 10.98
CA LEU A 37 11.04 11.93 10.04
C LEU A 37 9.58 12.39 10.07
N ALA A 38 8.64 11.49 10.36
CA ALA A 38 7.24 11.84 10.59
C ALA A 38 7.10 12.77 11.81
N GLU A 39 7.85 12.53 12.88
CA GLU A 39 7.90 13.42 14.05
C GLU A 39 8.40 14.82 13.68
N ILE A 40 9.45 14.91 12.86
CA ILE A 40 9.97 16.20 12.37
C ILE A 40 8.94 16.90 11.47
N ARG A 41 8.24 16.17 10.59
CA ARG A 41 7.13 16.71 9.78
C ARG A 41 6.04 17.30 10.68
N ASP A 42 5.62 16.57 11.70
CA ASP A 42 4.53 17.02 12.58
C ASP A 42 4.92 18.29 13.36
N ALA A 43 6.20 18.37 13.77
CA ALA A 43 6.75 19.59 14.35
C ALA A 43 6.81 20.75 13.34
N LEU A 44 7.25 20.48 12.11
CA LEU A 44 7.27 21.47 11.03
C LEU A 44 5.88 22.03 10.75
N LEU A 45 4.87 21.18 10.58
CA LEU A 45 3.48 21.60 10.33
C LEU A 45 2.93 22.43 11.50
N SER A 46 3.19 22.01 12.73
CA SER A 46 2.77 22.75 13.92
C SER A 46 3.40 24.15 13.97
N ALA A 47 4.68 24.27 13.61
CA ALA A 47 5.40 25.53 13.61
C ALA A 47 4.95 26.46 12.47
N VAL A 48 4.71 25.94 11.26
CA VAL A 48 4.14 26.70 10.13
C VAL A 48 2.78 27.31 10.50
N ALA A 49 1.91 26.53 11.15
CA ALA A 49 0.59 27.01 11.58
C ALA A 49 0.66 28.12 12.65
N GLY A 50 1.71 28.13 13.49
CA GLY A 50 1.90 29.12 14.55
C GLY A 50 2.57 30.42 14.08
N ALA A 51 3.43 30.37 13.05
CA ALA A 51 4.19 31.50 12.55
C ALA A 51 4.37 31.39 11.02
N PRO A 52 3.39 31.86 10.21
CA PRO A 52 3.38 31.65 8.76
C PRO A 52 4.47 32.42 8.00
N ASP A 53 5.09 33.43 8.60
CA ASP A 53 6.25 34.12 8.05
C ASP A 53 7.54 33.27 8.14
N GLY A 54 7.53 32.22 8.97
CA GLY A 54 8.56 31.19 9.00
C GLY A 54 9.92 31.64 9.54
N THR A 55 10.00 32.87 10.09
CA THR A 55 11.25 33.51 10.52
C THR A 55 12.02 32.69 11.57
N ARG A 56 11.31 31.91 12.39
CA ARG A 56 11.86 31.06 13.45
C ARG A 56 11.58 29.57 13.26
N LEU A 57 11.17 29.16 12.06
CA LEU A 57 10.64 27.82 11.79
C LEU A 57 11.58 26.69 12.27
N ARG A 58 12.90 26.83 12.08
CA ARG A 58 13.88 25.85 12.57
C ARG A 58 13.96 25.77 14.08
N ASP A 59 13.98 26.92 14.73
CA ASP A 59 14.08 27.02 16.18
C ASP A 59 12.82 26.43 16.81
N ASP A 60 11.64 26.77 16.28
CA ASP A 60 10.35 26.27 16.76
C ASP A 60 10.25 24.73 16.61
N VAL A 61 10.73 24.20 15.48
CA VAL A 61 10.82 22.75 15.27
C VAL A 61 11.80 22.11 16.26
N ALA A 62 12.98 22.71 16.44
CA ALA A 62 14.01 22.18 17.32
C ALA A 62 13.59 22.19 18.80
N GLU A 63 12.93 23.25 19.26
CA GLU A 63 12.35 23.36 20.60
C GLU A 63 11.31 22.26 20.83
N ARG A 64 10.48 21.98 19.82
CA ARG A 64 9.40 20.99 19.94
C ARG A 64 9.89 19.54 19.96
N ILE A 65 10.92 19.20 19.17
CA ILE A 65 11.51 17.85 19.17
C ILE A 65 12.68 17.70 20.16
N GLY A 66 13.08 18.79 20.82
CA GLY A 66 14.16 18.82 21.80
C GLY A 66 15.58 18.72 21.23
N ARG A 67 15.77 18.90 19.92
CA ARG A 67 17.07 18.81 19.21
C ARG A 67 17.04 19.50 17.86
N ASP A 68 18.19 19.91 17.34
CA ASP A 68 18.31 20.37 15.95
C ASP A 68 18.07 19.19 14.97
N PRO A 69 17.07 19.26 14.08
CA PRO A 69 16.81 18.20 13.10
C PRO A 69 17.83 18.18 11.94
N MET A 70 18.53 19.29 11.67
CA MET A 70 19.35 19.43 10.46
C MET A 70 20.49 18.40 10.32
N PRO A 71 21.23 18.03 11.37
CA PRO A 71 22.26 16.99 11.29
C PRO A 71 21.72 15.64 10.78
N ASP A 72 20.53 15.25 11.23
CA ASP A 72 19.88 14.00 10.81
C ASP A 72 19.39 14.09 9.36
N LEU A 73 18.76 15.22 9.01
CA LEU A 73 18.25 15.46 7.66
C LEU A 73 19.37 15.54 6.61
N LEU A 74 20.57 15.99 7.00
CA LEU A 74 21.75 16.10 6.14
C LEU A 74 22.69 14.88 6.22
N ALA A 75 22.33 13.85 6.99
CA ALA A 75 23.10 12.61 7.06
C ALA A 75 23.21 11.89 5.69
N PRO A 76 22.14 11.82 4.87
CA PRO A 76 22.26 11.28 3.52
C PRO A 76 23.08 12.22 2.61
N GLY A 77 24.15 11.69 2.00
CA GLY A 77 25.04 12.45 1.14
C GLY A 77 24.35 13.10 -0.06
N GLN A 78 23.30 12.48 -0.59
CA GLN A 78 22.48 12.98 -1.70
C GLN A 78 21.71 14.25 -1.31
N VAL A 79 21.17 14.31 -0.09
CA VAL A 79 20.45 15.50 0.41
C VAL A 79 21.45 16.63 0.61
N ARG A 80 22.58 16.33 1.27
CA ARG A 80 23.65 17.31 1.51
C ARG A 80 24.27 17.87 0.23
N ALA A 81 24.36 17.08 -0.83
CA ALA A 81 24.92 17.50 -2.11
C ALA A 81 23.94 18.35 -2.97
N ASN A 82 22.65 18.33 -2.66
CA ASN A 82 21.66 19.07 -3.44
C ASN A 82 21.61 20.54 -3.04
N ARG A 83 22.31 21.40 -3.79
CA ARG A 83 22.35 22.86 -3.58
C ARG A 83 20.97 23.53 -3.60
N HIS A 84 19.98 22.96 -4.28
CA HIS A 84 18.64 23.55 -4.40
C HIS A 84 17.81 23.36 -3.12
N LEU A 85 18.24 22.49 -2.22
CA LEU A 85 17.62 22.29 -0.90
C LEU A 85 18.39 22.99 0.22
N GLY A 86 19.50 23.66 -0.10
CA GLY A 86 20.37 24.32 0.86
C GLY A 86 19.84 25.68 1.31
N PRO A 87 20.47 26.27 2.36
CA PRO A 87 20.13 27.62 2.81
C PRO A 87 20.47 28.64 1.72
N GLY A 88 19.57 29.61 1.49
CA GLY A 88 19.77 30.67 0.49
C GLY A 88 19.69 30.19 -0.96
N ALA A 89 19.09 29.02 -1.21
CA ALA A 89 18.76 28.59 -2.56
C ALA A 89 17.78 29.58 -3.21
N ASP A 90 17.86 29.69 -4.54
CA ASP A 90 16.86 30.43 -5.31
C ASP A 90 15.46 29.85 -5.04
N PRO A 91 14.46 30.67 -4.64
CA PRO A 91 13.16 30.18 -4.22
C PRO A 91 12.44 29.33 -5.28
N ASP A 92 12.54 29.69 -6.56
CA ASP A 92 11.88 28.96 -7.64
C ASP A 92 12.55 27.60 -7.87
N LEU A 93 13.89 27.56 -7.80
CA LEU A 93 14.63 26.29 -7.91
C LEU A 93 14.42 25.40 -6.68
N ALA A 94 14.34 25.97 -5.48
CA ALA A 94 14.05 25.25 -4.26
C ALA A 94 12.62 24.67 -4.29
N ALA A 95 11.64 25.46 -4.73
CA ALA A 95 10.27 25.01 -4.90
C ALA A 95 10.19 23.82 -5.86
N ARG A 96 10.85 23.91 -7.02
CA ARG A 96 10.91 22.82 -8.01
C ARG A 96 11.58 21.57 -7.46
N ALA A 97 12.66 21.72 -6.70
CA ALA A 97 13.36 20.58 -6.11
C ALA A 97 12.50 19.86 -5.05
N ILE A 98 11.80 20.62 -4.19
CA ILE A 98 10.89 20.06 -3.19
C ILE A 98 9.68 19.38 -3.87
N GLU A 99 9.11 20.04 -4.88
CA GLU A 99 8.00 19.52 -5.69
C GLU A 99 8.34 18.17 -6.34
N GLU A 100 9.55 18.06 -6.90
CA GLU A 100 10.01 16.83 -7.55
C GLU A 100 10.12 15.68 -6.54
N GLU A 101 10.67 15.93 -5.35
CA GLU A 101 10.77 14.91 -4.31
C GLU A 101 9.40 14.53 -3.72
N LEU A 102 8.51 15.50 -3.50
CA LEU A 102 7.12 15.26 -3.08
C LEU A 102 6.38 14.36 -4.08
N THR A 103 6.46 14.71 -5.36
CA THR A 103 5.82 13.96 -6.45
C THR A 103 6.38 12.54 -6.55
N ARG A 104 7.71 12.39 -6.49
CA ARG A 104 8.37 11.09 -6.55
C ARG A 104 8.00 10.22 -5.34
N HIS A 105 7.93 10.81 -4.16
CA HIS A 105 7.57 10.08 -2.94
C HIS A 105 6.10 9.63 -2.98
N ALA A 106 5.19 10.52 -3.39
CA ALA A 106 3.77 10.20 -3.54
C ALA A 106 3.54 9.08 -4.57
N ALA A 107 4.23 9.10 -5.72
CA ALA A 107 4.13 8.06 -6.73
C ALA A 107 4.57 6.68 -6.20
N VAL A 108 5.68 6.63 -5.46
CA VAL A 108 6.17 5.38 -4.86
C VAL A 108 5.23 4.88 -3.75
N ALA A 109 4.68 5.80 -2.94
CA ALA A 109 3.73 5.44 -1.89
C ALA A 109 2.41 4.89 -2.48
N GLY A 110 1.86 5.56 -3.50
CA GLY A 110 0.66 5.11 -4.20
C GLY A 110 0.85 3.74 -4.85
N TRP A 111 1.96 3.54 -5.56
CA TRP A 111 2.27 2.24 -6.16
C TRP A 111 2.36 1.11 -5.12
N ARG A 112 2.93 1.37 -3.95
CA ARG A 112 2.98 0.38 -2.85
C ARG A 112 1.60 0.06 -2.28
N ALA A 113 0.73 1.07 -2.15
CA ALA A 113 -0.64 0.87 -1.68
C ALA A 113 -1.42 -0.01 -2.67
N GLU A 114 -1.37 0.32 -3.96
CA GLU A 114 -2.00 -0.47 -5.04
C GLU A 114 -1.51 -1.91 -5.08
N LEU A 115 -0.20 -2.14 -4.87
CA LEU A 115 0.37 -3.48 -4.81
C LEU A 115 -0.19 -4.30 -3.63
N ILE A 116 -0.34 -3.67 -2.46
CA ILE A 116 -0.90 -4.33 -1.27
C ILE A 116 -2.37 -4.66 -1.51
N ASP A 117 -3.13 -3.75 -2.08
CA ASP A 117 -4.56 -3.97 -2.35
C ASP A 117 -4.77 -5.04 -3.41
N ALA A 118 -3.98 -5.05 -4.48
CA ALA A 118 -3.98 -6.12 -5.48
C ALA A 118 -3.63 -7.49 -4.86
N ALA A 119 -2.67 -7.54 -3.94
CA ALA A 119 -2.33 -8.78 -3.23
C ALA A 119 -3.45 -9.27 -2.31
N ARG A 120 -4.20 -8.36 -1.68
CA ARG A 120 -5.40 -8.70 -0.88
C ARG A 120 -6.51 -9.26 -1.74
N GLU A 121 -6.76 -8.66 -2.92
CA GLU A 121 -7.76 -9.14 -3.88
C GLU A 121 -7.46 -10.57 -4.33
N LEU A 122 -6.20 -10.87 -4.69
CA LEU A 122 -5.78 -12.24 -5.05
C LEU A 122 -6.01 -13.24 -3.90
N ASN A 123 -5.72 -12.85 -2.66
CA ASN A 123 -5.93 -13.71 -1.49
C ASN A 123 -7.42 -13.92 -1.18
N ALA A 124 -8.26 -12.92 -1.40
CA ALA A 124 -9.72 -13.04 -1.26
C ALA A 124 -10.31 -13.96 -2.34
N GLU A 125 -9.94 -13.76 -3.61
CA GLU A 125 -10.40 -14.61 -4.72
C GLU A 125 -9.96 -16.08 -4.55
N THR A 126 -8.75 -16.31 -4.04
CA THR A 126 -8.26 -17.67 -3.79
C THR A 126 -8.95 -18.34 -2.60
N ALA A 127 -9.22 -17.62 -1.50
CA ALA A 127 -9.96 -18.13 -0.36
C ALA A 127 -11.42 -18.53 -0.72
N GLU A 128 -12.13 -17.71 -1.53
CA GLU A 128 -13.45 -18.08 -2.04
C GLU A 128 -13.39 -19.28 -2.99
N SER A 129 -12.36 -19.36 -3.85
CA SER A 129 -12.19 -20.48 -4.79
C SER A 129 -11.88 -21.83 -4.09
N VAL A 130 -11.17 -21.79 -2.98
CA VAL A 130 -10.81 -22.98 -2.20
C VAL A 130 -11.99 -23.40 -1.31
N GLY A 131 -12.71 -22.44 -0.74
CA GLY A 131 -13.89 -22.70 0.10
C GLY A 131 -15.01 -23.44 -0.64
N TRP A 132 -15.31 -23.07 -1.90
CA TRP A 132 -16.33 -23.79 -2.67
C TRP A 132 -15.88 -25.21 -3.03
N ARG A 133 -14.62 -25.41 -3.42
CA ARG A 133 -14.08 -26.76 -3.74
C ARG A 133 -14.06 -27.66 -2.52
N LEU A 134 -13.69 -27.12 -1.35
CA LEU A 134 -13.68 -27.87 -0.12
C LEU A 134 -15.11 -28.22 0.33
N ARG A 135 -16.07 -27.30 0.15
CA ARG A 135 -17.49 -27.54 0.44
C ARG A 135 -18.09 -28.58 -0.50
N ASP A 136 -17.81 -28.47 -1.79
CA ASP A 136 -18.23 -29.43 -2.83
C ASP A 136 -17.65 -30.82 -2.57
N ALA A 137 -16.35 -30.92 -2.26
CA ALA A 137 -15.71 -32.18 -1.91
C ALA A 137 -16.26 -32.78 -0.60
N ALA A 138 -16.52 -31.97 0.42
CA ALA A 138 -17.12 -32.42 1.67
C ALA A 138 -18.56 -32.90 1.49
N GLU A 139 -19.34 -32.22 0.65
CA GLU A 139 -20.72 -32.59 0.32
C GLU A 139 -20.77 -33.88 -0.50
N ALA A 140 -19.90 -34.03 -1.50
CA ALA A 140 -19.74 -35.28 -2.24
C ALA A 140 -19.33 -36.45 -1.35
N ALA A 141 -18.37 -36.23 -0.43
CA ALA A 141 -17.94 -37.25 0.53
C ALA A 141 -19.07 -37.66 1.49
N HIS A 142 -19.86 -36.69 1.98
CA HIS A 142 -21.00 -36.97 2.85
C HIS A 142 -22.10 -37.76 2.13
N GLN A 143 -22.41 -37.42 0.88
CA GLN A 143 -23.39 -38.14 0.06
C GLN A 143 -22.94 -39.58 -0.25
N ALA A 144 -21.65 -39.79 -0.52
CA ALA A 144 -21.10 -41.13 -0.73
C ALA A 144 -21.17 -41.99 0.55
N ALA A 145 -20.93 -41.38 1.71
CA ALA A 145 -20.97 -42.08 3.00
C ALA A 145 -22.39 -42.33 3.54
N SER A 146 -23.39 -41.52 3.13
CA SER A 146 -24.78 -41.67 3.58
C SER A 146 -25.63 -42.59 2.69
N ARG A 147 -25.08 -43.07 1.57
CA ARG A 147 -25.75 -44.08 0.75
C ARG A 147 -25.83 -45.40 1.52
N PRO A 148 -27.03 -45.93 1.83
CA PRO A 148 -27.16 -47.20 2.50
C PRO A 148 -26.61 -48.31 1.60
N ILE A 149 -25.70 -49.12 2.15
CA ILE A 149 -25.31 -50.40 1.56
C ILE A 149 -26.56 -51.30 1.61
N SER A 150 -27.30 -51.37 0.51
CA SER A 150 -28.26 -52.45 0.30
C SER A 150 -27.50 -53.67 -0.19
N GLU A 151 -27.54 -54.75 0.59
CA GLU A 151 -27.07 -56.08 0.20
C GLU A 151 -27.80 -56.58 -1.04
N SER A 152 -27.10 -56.67 -2.19
CA SER A 152 -27.32 -57.71 -3.20
C SER A 152 -26.34 -57.54 -4.38
N ALA A 153 -25.54 -58.57 -4.63
CA ALA A 153 -24.49 -58.63 -5.64
C ALA A 153 -25.01 -58.87 -7.08
N GLU A 154 -26.15 -58.27 -7.44
CA GLU A 154 -26.76 -58.41 -8.78
C GLU A 154 -26.97 -57.07 -9.53
N VAL A 155 -26.43 -55.96 -9.03
CA VAL A 155 -26.79 -54.59 -9.53
C VAL A 155 -25.62 -53.83 -10.19
N ASP A 156 -24.59 -54.52 -10.70
CA ASP A 156 -23.41 -53.79 -11.21
C ASP A 156 -23.61 -53.16 -12.61
N ALA A 157 -24.39 -53.77 -13.52
CA ALA A 157 -24.51 -53.25 -14.90
C ALA A 157 -25.38 -51.97 -15.02
N GLU A 158 -26.54 -51.93 -14.36
CA GLU A 158 -27.43 -50.77 -14.41
C GLU A 158 -26.88 -49.60 -13.57
N ALA A 159 -26.16 -49.89 -12.49
CA ALA A 159 -25.48 -48.88 -11.69
C ALA A 159 -24.31 -48.24 -12.45
N GLU A 160 -23.53 -49.04 -13.22
CA GLU A 160 -22.50 -48.53 -14.11
C GLU A 160 -23.08 -47.65 -15.22
N GLU A 161 -24.19 -48.07 -15.83
CA GLU A 161 -24.86 -47.29 -16.89
C GLU A 161 -25.42 -45.96 -16.34
N MET A 162 -26.04 -45.98 -15.15
CA MET A 162 -26.51 -44.76 -14.47
C MET A 162 -25.35 -43.83 -14.07
N LEU A 163 -24.23 -44.38 -13.58
CA LEU A 163 -23.07 -43.58 -13.19
C LEU A 163 -22.38 -42.97 -14.42
N SER A 164 -22.27 -43.74 -15.51
CA SER A 164 -21.75 -43.29 -16.80
C SER A 164 -22.62 -42.17 -17.39
N ALA A 165 -23.95 -42.33 -17.38
CA ALA A 165 -24.88 -41.30 -17.83
C ALA A 165 -24.79 -40.02 -16.98
N GLY A 166 -24.66 -40.17 -15.66
CA GLY A 166 -24.48 -39.04 -14.74
C GLY A 166 -23.17 -38.28 -14.98
N LEU A 167 -22.07 -38.99 -15.23
CA LEU A 167 -20.78 -38.37 -15.57
C LEU A 167 -20.85 -37.66 -16.93
N GLN A 168 -21.57 -38.23 -17.90
CA GLN A 168 -21.76 -37.63 -19.22
C GLN A 168 -22.55 -36.32 -19.14
N ASP A 169 -23.61 -36.24 -18.32
CA ASP A 169 -24.36 -34.99 -18.07
C ASP A 169 -23.46 -33.88 -17.50
N LEU A 170 -22.60 -34.22 -16.54
CA LEU A 170 -21.68 -33.25 -15.93
C LEU A 170 -20.60 -32.78 -16.93
N LEU A 171 -20.16 -33.66 -17.84
CA LEU A 171 -19.26 -33.29 -18.93
C LEU A 171 -19.93 -32.33 -19.91
N ASP A 172 -21.17 -32.63 -20.31
CA ASP A 172 -21.94 -31.84 -21.28
C ASP A 172 -22.27 -30.45 -20.75
N ARG A 173 -22.51 -30.33 -19.44
CA ARG A 173 -22.79 -29.04 -18.77
C ARG A 173 -21.53 -28.19 -18.55
N GLN A 174 -20.34 -28.70 -18.90
CA GLN A 174 -19.05 -28.02 -18.82
C GLN A 174 -18.87 -27.23 -17.51
N ILE A 175 -19.28 -27.83 -16.38
CA ILE A 175 -19.34 -27.19 -15.07
C ILE A 175 -17.99 -26.63 -14.58
N TRP A 176 -16.88 -27.07 -15.17
CA TRP A 176 -15.54 -26.53 -14.91
C TRP A 176 -15.22 -25.20 -15.62
N LYS A 177 -16.10 -24.71 -16.51
CA LYS A 177 -15.94 -23.38 -17.13
C LYS A 177 -16.66 -22.33 -16.31
N LYS A 178 -15.87 -21.40 -15.73
CA LYS A 178 -16.38 -20.22 -15.01
C LYS A 178 -17.27 -19.37 -15.96
N PRO A 179 -18.51 -19.01 -15.57
CA PRO A 179 -19.35 -18.17 -16.42
C PRO A 179 -18.73 -16.76 -16.55
N ARG A 180 -18.75 -16.21 -17.76
CA ARG A 180 -18.29 -14.83 -18.01
C ARG A 180 -19.33 -13.87 -17.42
N LYS A 181 -18.90 -12.98 -16.53
CA LYS A 181 -19.74 -11.88 -16.02
C LYS A 181 -20.07 -10.93 -17.19
N THR A 182 -21.36 -10.68 -17.40
CA THR A 182 -21.89 -9.59 -18.23
C THR A 182 -21.95 -8.32 -17.40
#